data_AF-A0A3D2RI04-F1
#
_entry.id   AF-A0A3D2RI04-F1
#
_cell.length_a   1.000
_cell.length_b   1.000
_cell.length_c   1.000
_cell.angle_alpha   90.00
_cell.angle_beta   90.00
_cell.angle_gamma   90.00
#
_symmetry.space_group_name_H-M   'P 1'
#
loop_
_entity.id
_entity.type
_entity.pdbx_description
1 polymer ?
#
loop_
_entity_poly.entity_id
_entity_poly.type
_entity_poly.pdbx_seq_one_letter_code
_entity_poly.pdbx_strand_id
1 'polypeptide(L)'
;MTNSNHILKKLRAKGFSGVAGRAVADAFVACAADLVSESASVSLRAWWIPGRIEVLGKHTDYAGGRSLVCATDLGGAYVARVRQDASIRIHDLRTGLKERFDIHPELDTATGDWTNYPRTAARRLAYNFGFLKGADISFFSNLPLAAGMSSSSALIVAFSMILIELNHLRENPVYQEHIKDSESLAGYLGTVENGQTFGGLEGDAGVGTFGGSEDHTAILCAEPGLLKQYRFCPVVFEKTIAFPDDLVFIIANS
;
A
#
# COMPACT_ATOMS: atom_id res chain seq x y z
N MET A 1 18.20 -5.42 -18.27
CA MET A 1 18.59 -6.12 -17.03
C MET A 1 18.42 -5.18 -15.85
N THR A 2 17.58 -5.55 -14.89
CA THR A 2 17.33 -4.77 -13.67
C THR A 2 18.53 -4.94 -12.73
N ASN A 3 19.38 -3.93 -12.61
CA ASN A 3 20.60 -3.98 -11.79
C ASN A 3 20.34 -3.30 -10.42
N SER A 4 20.65 -3.99 -9.31
CA SER A 4 20.50 -3.46 -7.94
C SER A 4 21.16 -2.09 -7.77
N ASN A 5 22.29 -1.82 -8.42
CA ASN A 5 22.98 -0.52 -8.34
C ASN A 5 22.14 0.63 -8.93
N HIS A 6 21.39 0.37 -10.01
CA HIS A 6 20.51 1.36 -10.61
C HIS A 6 19.31 1.66 -9.70
N ILE A 7 18.70 0.62 -9.12
CA ILE A 7 17.61 0.77 -8.16
C ILE A 7 18.09 1.50 -6.90
N LEU A 8 19.25 1.12 -6.36
CA LEU A 8 19.83 1.75 -5.17
C LEU A 8 20.05 3.26 -5.36
N LYS A 9 20.45 3.70 -6.56
CA LYS A 9 20.58 5.14 -6.86
C LYS A 9 19.23 5.87 -6.73
N LYS A 10 18.12 5.26 -7.17
CA LYS A 10 16.77 5.82 -7.00
C LYS A 10 16.32 5.80 -5.54
N LEU A 11 16.61 4.71 -4.82
CA LEU A 11 16.29 4.55 -3.41
C LEU A 11 17.00 5.57 -2.51
N ARG A 12 18.25 5.93 -2.81
CA ARG A 12 18.99 6.98 -2.07
C ARG A 12 18.28 8.32 -2.06
N ALA A 13 17.63 8.71 -3.15
CA ALA A 13 16.82 9.93 -3.21
C ALA A 13 15.54 9.85 -2.36
N LYS A 14 15.21 8.66 -1.84
CA LYS A 14 14.05 8.37 -0.98
C LYS A 14 14.47 8.04 0.47
N GLY A 15 15.71 8.35 0.85
CA GLY A 15 16.22 8.16 2.23
C GLY A 15 16.83 6.79 2.51
N PHE A 16 16.76 5.84 1.59
CA PHE A 16 17.37 4.52 1.76
C PHE A 16 18.88 4.55 1.49
N SER A 17 19.68 4.12 2.47
CA SER A 17 21.14 4.06 2.32
C SER A 17 21.74 2.82 3.00
N GLY A 18 23.05 2.62 2.81
CA GLY A 18 23.79 1.51 3.41
C GLY A 18 23.22 0.13 3.12
N VAL A 19 23.26 -0.74 4.13
CA VAL A 19 22.81 -2.14 4.06
C VAL A 19 21.29 -2.24 3.84
N ALA A 20 20.51 -1.41 4.54
CA ALA A 20 19.05 -1.40 4.41
C ALA A 20 18.61 -1.07 2.99
N GLY A 21 19.17 -0.01 2.39
CA GLY A 21 18.86 0.35 1.00
C GLY A 21 19.27 -0.72 -0.01
N ARG A 22 20.39 -1.44 0.25
CA ARG A 22 20.81 -2.57 -0.61
C ARG A 22 19.84 -3.74 -0.53
N ALA A 23 19.39 -4.10 0.67
CA ALA A 23 18.40 -5.16 0.85
C ALA A 23 17.08 -4.86 0.10
N VAL A 24 16.60 -3.61 0.16
CA VAL A 24 15.42 -3.18 -0.61
C VAL A 24 15.67 -3.27 -2.12
N ALA A 25 16.83 -2.85 -2.61
CA ALA A 25 17.18 -2.96 -4.02
C ALA A 25 17.21 -4.42 -4.51
N ASP A 26 17.79 -5.31 -3.72
CA ASP A 26 17.88 -6.74 -4.04
C ASP A 26 16.49 -7.40 -4.01
N ALA A 27 15.60 -7.00 -3.10
CA ALA A 27 14.21 -7.44 -3.08
C ALA A 27 13.45 -7.07 -4.36
N PHE A 28 13.62 -5.84 -4.87
CA PHE A 28 13.05 -5.43 -6.16
C PHE A 28 13.61 -6.25 -7.33
N VAL A 29 14.90 -6.55 -7.34
CA VAL A 29 15.51 -7.39 -8.38
C VAL A 29 14.95 -8.81 -8.35
N ALA A 30 14.80 -9.40 -7.16
CA ALA A 30 14.21 -10.73 -7.00
C ALA A 30 12.76 -10.77 -7.51
N CYS A 31 11.92 -9.80 -7.11
CA CYS A 31 10.53 -9.70 -7.58
C CYS A 31 10.44 -9.48 -9.09
N ALA A 32 11.35 -8.68 -9.67
CA ALA A 32 11.39 -8.48 -11.11
C ALA A 32 11.82 -9.75 -11.86
N ALA A 33 12.79 -10.50 -11.33
CA ALA A 33 13.26 -11.75 -11.93
C ALA A 33 12.15 -12.82 -11.94
N ASP A 34 11.34 -12.89 -10.89
CA ASP A 34 10.20 -13.81 -10.79
C ASP A 34 9.12 -13.57 -11.88
N LEU A 35 8.97 -12.33 -12.35
CA LEU A 35 7.97 -11.97 -13.35
C LEU A 35 8.47 -12.03 -14.80
N VAL A 36 9.79 -12.06 -15.03
CA VAL A 36 10.37 -12.07 -16.38
C VAL A 36 10.62 -13.51 -16.81
N SER A 37 9.99 -13.94 -17.91
CA SER A 37 10.44 -15.13 -18.65
C SER A 37 11.45 -14.72 -19.72
N GLU A 38 12.34 -15.64 -20.11
CA GLU A 38 13.47 -15.39 -21.00
C GLU A 38 13.09 -14.85 -22.40
N SER A 39 11.81 -14.90 -22.81
CA SER A 39 11.40 -14.73 -24.21
C SER A 39 10.50 -13.52 -24.51
N ALA A 40 10.17 -12.65 -23.55
CA ALA A 40 9.32 -11.49 -23.82
C ALA A 40 9.83 -10.18 -23.20
N SER A 41 9.78 -9.09 -23.99
CA SER A 41 9.89 -7.73 -23.47
C SER A 41 8.64 -7.41 -22.65
N VAL A 42 8.80 -7.25 -21.34
CA VAL A 42 7.70 -6.99 -20.40
C VAL A 42 7.94 -5.66 -19.72
N SER A 43 6.96 -4.76 -19.76
CA SER A 43 6.99 -3.52 -19.00
C SER A 43 6.60 -3.80 -17.55
N LEU A 44 7.58 -3.68 -16.65
CA LEU A 44 7.37 -3.79 -15.21
C LEU A 44 7.16 -2.40 -14.58
N ARG A 45 6.44 -2.39 -13.46
CA ARG A 45 6.31 -1.27 -12.52
C ARG A 45 6.65 -1.76 -11.12
N ALA A 46 7.10 -0.85 -10.26
CA ALA A 46 7.60 -1.20 -8.94
C ALA A 46 7.21 -0.15 -7.89
N TRP A 47 6.85 -0.62 -6.70
CA TRP A 47 6.39 0.21 -5.58
C TRP A 47 7.07 -0.24 -4.29
N TRP A 48 7.49 0.75 -3.49
CA TRP A 48 7.86 0.53 -2.10
C TRP A 48 6.72 1.00 -1.22
N ILE A 49 6.19 0.12 -0.37
CA ILE A 49 5.10 0.44 0.56
C ILE A 49 5.61 0.24 1.98
N PRO A 50 5.88 1.32 2.73
CA PRO A 50 6.41 1.21 4.08
C PRO A 50 5.35 0.72 5.07
N GLY A 51 5.79 0.26 6.23
CA GLY A 51 4.94 0.25 7.43
C GLY A 51 4.87 1.65 8.04
N ARG A 52 4.23 1.74 9.20
CA ARG A 52 4.06 3.03 9.89
C ARG A 52 4.28 2.94 11.39
N ILE A 53 4.71 4.06 11.96
CA ILE A 53 4.73 4.31 13.41
C ILE A 53 3.63 5.31 13.70
N GLU A 54 2.73 4.91 14.59
CA GLU A 54 1.85 5.83 15.32
C GLU A 54 2.63 6.32 16.54
N VAL A 55 3.00 7.60 16.54
CA VAL A 55 3.77 8.22 17.63
C VAL A 55 2.84 8.64 18.77
N LEU A 56 1.66 9.14 18.43
CA LEU A 56 0.62 9.58 19.36
C LEU A 56 -0.73 9.57 18.63
N GLY A 57 -1.83 9.26 19.33
CA GLY A 57 -3.19 9.31 18.75
C GLY A 57 -3.98 8.01 18.74
N LYS A 58 -3.58 7.01 19.55
CA LYS A 58 -4.25 5.71 19.68
C LYS A 58 -5.75 5.81 19.78
N HIS A 59 -6.43 5.06 18.91
CA HIS A 59 -7.89 4.91 18.94
C HIS A 59 -8.66 6.23 18.74
N THR A 60 -8.06 7.21 18.06
CA THR A 60 -8.69 8.50 17.83
C THR A 60 -9.15 8.73 16.39
N ASP A 61 -8.56 8.04 15.42
CA ASP A 61 -8.76 8.32 14.00
C ASP A 61 -10.18 8.05 13.51
N TYR A 62 -10.75 6.89 13.83
CA TYR A 62 -12.14 6.56 13.50
C TYR A 62 -13.18 7.46 14.19
N ALA A 63 -12.79 8.14 15.27
CA ALA A 63 -13.62 9.09 16.00
C ALA A 63 -13.41 10.55 15.56
N GLY A 64 -12.62 10.80 14.51
CA GLY A 64 -12.32 12.14 14.00
C GLY A 64 -11.30 12.92 14.81
N GLY A 65 -10.52 12.22 15.65
CA GLY A 65 -9.45 12.77 16.46
C GLY A 65 -8.18 13.07 15.67
N ARG A 66 -7.05 13.15 16.38
CA ARG A 66 -5.75 13.56 15.84
C ARG A 66 -4.68 12.56 16.17
N SER A 67 -3.81 12.32 15.20
CA SER A 67 -2.64 11.46 15.37
C SER A 67 -1.40 12.08 14.78
N LEU A 68 -0.26 11.79 15.41
CA LEU A 68 1.07 12.10 14.94
C LEU A 68 1.70 10.81 14.42
N VAL A 69 1.99 10.76 13.13
CA VAL A 69 2.39 9.54 12.43
C VAL A 69 3.63 9.76 11.56
N CYS A 70 4.35 8.67 11.27
CA CYS A 70 5.37 8.61 10.24
C CYS A 70 5.47 7.20 9.63
N ALA A 71 6.17 7.06 8.52
CA ALA A 71 6.48 5.78 7.91
C ALA A 71 7.78 5.18 8.48
N THR A 72 7.87 3.86 8.53
CA THR A 72 9.13 3.16 8.84
C THR A 72 9.99 2.99 7.57
N ASP A 73 11.25 2.63 7.76
CA ASP A 73 12.14 2.15 6.70
C ASP A 73 11.94 0.65 6.38
N LEU A 74 11.10 -0.04 7.16
CA LEU A 74 10.60 -1.38 6.86
C LEU A 74 9.35 -1.29 5.98
N GLY A 75 9.12 -2.27 5.12
CA GLY A 75 8.07 -2.23 4.12
C GLY A 75 8.08 -3.42 3.17
N GLY A 76 7.31 -3.28 2.09
CA GLY A 76 7.25 -4.23 0.98
C GLY A 76 7.76 -3.63 -0.33
N ALA A 77 8.60 -4.39 -1.02
CA ALA A 77 8.95 -4.18 -2.42
C ALA A 77 7.98 -4.98 -3.29
N TYR A 78 7.18 -4.30 -4.09
CA TYR A 78 6.21 -4.89 -5.01
C TYR A 78 6.63 -4.61 -6.44
N VAL A 79 6.59 -5.63 -7.29
CA VAL A 79 6.78 -5.49 -8.74
C VAL A 79 5.58 -6.10 -9.43
N ALA A 80 5.06 -5.43 -10.45
CA ALA A 80 3.91 -5.92 -11.19
C ALA A 80 4.01 -5.63 -12.68
N ARG A 81 3.22 -6.40 -13.44
CA ARG A 81 2.88 -6.14 -14.83
C ARG A 81 1.38 -6.29 -15.05
N VAL A 82 0.84 -5.45 -15.92
CA VAL A 82 -0.56 -5.55 -16.34
C VAL A 82 -0.77 -6.77 -17.23
N ARG A 83 -1.95 -7.37 -17.13
CA ARG A 83 -2.43 -8.46 -18.00
C ARG A 83 -3.52 -7.94 -18.92
N GLN A 84 -3.94 -8.75 -19.91
CA GLN A 84 -5.07 -8.39 -20.78
C GLN A 84 -6.40 -9.00 -20.30
N ASP A 85 -6.36 -9.98 -19.41
CA ASP A 85 -7.53 -10.52 -18.71
C ASP A 85 -7.72 -9.83 -17.35
N ALA A 86 -8.77 -10.19 -16.62
CA ALA A 86 -9.06 -9.71 -15.27
C ALA A 86 -8.35 -10.52 -14.17
N SER A 87 -7.43 -11.42 -14.51
CA SER A 87 -6.84 -12.35 -13.54
C SER A 87 -5.72 -11.68 -12.75
N ILE A 88 -5.76 -11.73 -11.43
CA ILE A 88 -4.64 -11.36 -10.56
C ILE A 88 -3.88 -12.63 -10.18
N ARG A 89 -2.55 -12.60 -10.33
CA ARG A 89 -1.64 -13.64 -9.84
C ARG A 89 -0.61 -13.01 -8.92
N ILE A 90 -0.52 -13.52 -7.70
CA ILE A 90 0.34 -12.98 -6.65
C ILE A 90 1.37 -14.05 -6.26
N HIS A 91 2.62 -13.64 -6.05
CA HIS A 91 3.67 -14.45 -5.45
C HIS A 91 4.34 -13.66 -4.32
N ASP A 92 4.21 -14.14 -3.09
CA ASP A 92 4.97 -13.64 -1.94
C ASP A 92 6.30 -14.39 -1.87
N LEU A 93 7.40 -13.71 -2.22
CA LEU A 93 8.74 -14.31 -2.25
C LEU A 93 9.29 -14.60 -0.85
N ARG A 94 8.73 -14.00 0.22
CA ARG A 94 9.17 -14.29 1.58
C ARG A 94 8.63 -15.64 2.05
N THR A 95 7.37 -15.92 1.78
CA THR A 95 6.67 -17.12 2.25
C THR A 95 6.59 -18.24 1.21
N GLY A 96 6.81 -17.91 -0.07
CA GLY A 96 6.60 -18.80 -1.21
C GLY A 96 5.12 -19.00 -1.56
N LEU A 97 4.20 -18.32 -0.86
CA LEU A 97 2.77 -18.44 -1.11
C LEU A 97 2.40 -17.79 -2.45
N LYS A 98 1.48 -18.45 -3.16
CA LYS A 98 0.96 -17.99 -4.43
C LYS A 98 -0.55 -17.94 -4.37
N GLU A 99 -1.12 -16.91 -4.96
CA GLU A 99 -2.55 -16.73 -5.01
C GLU A 99 -3.01 -16.33 -6.42
N ARG A 100 -4.22 -16.78 -6.79
CA ARG A 100 -4.85 -16.39 -8.04
C ARG A 100 -6.35 -16.20 -7.86
N PHE A 101 -6.86 -15.10 -8.41
CA PHE A 101 -8.30 -14.84 -8.51
C PHE A 101 -8.59 -13.90 -9.67
N ASP A 102 -9.85 -13.82 -10.09
CA ASP A 102 -10.28 -12.89 -11.13
C ASP A 102 -11.00 -11.70 -10.48
N ILE A 103 -10.72 -10.50 -10.98
CA ILE A 103 -11.34 -9.26 -10.47
C ILE A 103 -12.83 -9.27 -10.82
N HIS A 104 -13.68 -9.05 -9.82
CA HIS A 104 -15.12 -8.89 -9.98
C HIS A 104 -15.68 -7.98 -8.87
N PRO A 105 -16.68 -7.12 -9.15
CA PRO A 105 -17.31 -6.29 -8.11
C PRO A 105 -18.01 -7.09 -7.01
N GLU A 106 -18.40 -8.33 -7.30
CA GLU A 106 -19.02 -9.26 -6.33
C GLU A 106 -18.04 -10.38 -5.90
N LEU A 107 -16.73 -10.13 -6.01
CA LEU A 107 -15.72 -11.11 -5.60
C LEU A 107 -15.88 -11.49 -4.12
N ASP A 108 -15.88 -12.78 -3.83
CA ASP A 108 -15.91 -13.28 -2.47
C ASP A 108 -14.58 -13.02 -1.74
N THR A 109 -14.71 -12.59 -0.49
CA THR A 109 -13.61 -12.19 0.39
C THR A 109 -13.75 -12.96 1.70
N ALA A 110 -12.96 -14.02 1.84
CA ALA A 110 -12.93 -14.81 3.06
C ALA A 110 -12.08 -14.11 4.14
N THR A 111 -12.66 -13.88 5.32
CA THR A 111 -11.97 -13.27 6.46
C THR A 111 -10.91 -14.21 7.04
N GLY A 112 -9.79 -13.66 7.51
CA GLY A 112 -8.79 -14.39 8.29
C GLY A 112 -7.56 -14.88 7.51
N ASP A 113 -7.52 -14.69 6.20
CA ASP A 113 -6.35 -14.95 5.34
C ASP A 113 -5.78 -13.63 4.78
N TRP A 114 -4.47 -13.58 4.52
CA TRP A 114 -3.80 -12.43 3.92
C TRP A 114 -4.33 -12.13 2.52
N THR A 115 -4.89 -13.14 1.83
CA THR A 115 -5.52 -12.98 0.51
C THR A 115 -6.78 -12.11 0.55
N ASN A 116 -7.37 -11.90 1.73
CA ASN A 116 -8.51 -11.00 1.92
C ASN A 116 -8.18 -9.57 1.49
N TYR A 117 -7.01 -9.04 1.86
CA TYR A 117 -6.61 -7.67 1.53
C TYR A 117 -6.52 -7.37 0.02
N PRO A 118 -5.76 -8.14 -0.80
CA PRO A 118 -5.74 -7.94 -2.25
C PRO A 118 -7.11 -8.14 -2.89
N ARG A 119 -7.91 -9.11 -2.42
CA ARG A 119 -9.26 -9.37 -2.95
C ARG A 119 -10.20 -8.20 -2.65
N THR A 120 -10.22 -7.68 -1.43
CA THR A 120 -11.01 -6.51 -1.05
C THR A 120 -10.59 -5.28 -1.85
N ALA A 121 -9.29 -5.01 -2.00
CA ALA A 121 -8.81 -3.88 -2.81
C ALA A 121 -9.28 -3.99 -4.28
N ALA A 122 -9.13 -5.18 -4.88
CA ALA A 122 -9.54 -5.43 -6.25
C ALA A 122 -11.07 -5.33 -6.45
N ARG A 123 -11.84 -5.96 -5.55
CA ARG A 123 -13.31 -5.91 -5.55
C ARG A 123 -13.78 -4.46 -5.49
N ARG A 124 -13.26 -3.71 -4.52
CA ARG A 124 -13.67 -2.35 -4.23
C ARG A 124 -13.40 -1.39 -5.38
N LEU A 125 -12.20 -1.47 -5.96
CA LEU A 125 -11.85 -0.66 -7.14
C LEU A 125 -12.71 -1.03 -8.35
N ALA A 126 -13.01 -2.31 -8.57
CA ALA A 126 -13.87 -2.74 -9.67
C ALA A 126 -15.33 -2.28 -9.48
N TYR A 127 -15.82 -2.33 -8.24
CA TYR A 127 -17.14 -1.85 -7.87
C TYR A 127 -17.29 -0.34 -8.09
N ASN A 128 -16.29 0.45 -7.69
CA ASN A 128 -16.35 1.91 -7.79
C ASN A 128 -16.00 2.47 -9.18
N PHE A 129 -15.15 1.77 -9.96
CA PHE A 129 -14.60 2.32 -11.21
C PHE A 129 -14.83 1.46 -12.45
N GLY A 130 -15.53 0.33 -12.32
CA GLY A 130 -15.89 -0.57 -13.42
C GLY A 130 -14.83 -1.62 -13.74
N PHE A 131 -14.79 -2.07 -15.00
CA PHE A 131 -13.90 -3.16 -15.42
C PHE A 131 -12.42 -2.80 -15.25
N LEU A 132 -11.66 -3.71 -14.64
CA LEU A 132 -10.21 -3.60 -14.46
C LEU A 132 -9.49 -4.77 -15.12
N LYS A 133 -8.34 -4.47 -15.74
CA LYS A 133 -7.35 -5.47 -16.11
C LYS A 133 -6.65 -5.99 -14.85
N GLY A 134 -6.35 -7.28 -14.89
CA GLY A 134 -5.59 -8.00 -13.89
C GLY A 134 -4.09 -7.72 -13.97
N ALA A 135 -3.33 -8.36 -13.08
CA ALA A 135 -1.91 -8.17 -12.95
C ALA A 135 -1.18 -9.43 -12.49
N ASP A 136 0.05 -9.62 -12.95
CA ASP A 136 1.00 -10.50 -12.25
C ASP A 136 1.80 -9.64 -11.27
N ILE A 137 1.83 -10.03 -10.00
CA ILE A 137 2.43 -9.29 -8.90
C ILE A 137 3.37 -10.23 -8.14
N SER A 138 4.63 -9.82 -8.00
CA SER A 138 5.61 -10.48 -7.15
C SER A 138 6.07 -9.49 -6.09
N PHE A 139 6.09 -9.91 -4.83
CA PHE A 139 6.47 -9.00 -3.75
C PHE A 139 7.27 -9.69 -2.65
N PHE A 140 8.00 -8.87 -1.90
CA PHE A 140 8.71 -9.26 -0.69
C PHE A 140 8.50 -8.18 0.37
N SER A 141 8.15 -8.56 1.59
CA SER A 141 7.98 -7.61 2.70
C SER A 141 8.84 -7.99 3.90
N ASN A 142 9.59 -7.03 4.43
CA ASN A 142 10.34 -7.19 5.68
C ASN A 142 9.58 -6.65 6.90
N LEU A 143 8.29 -6.29 6.75
CA LEU A 143 7.44 -5.93 7.89
C LEU A 143 7.20 -7.16 8.78
N PRO A 144 7.49 -7.07 10.08
CA PRO A 144 7.10 -8.08 11.04
C PRO A 144 5.59 -8.31 11.04
N LEU A 145 5.20 -9.58 10.99
CA LEU A 145 3.79 -9.98 11.06
C LEU A 145 3.23 -9.64 12.45
N ALA A 146 2.00 -9.13 12.48
CA ALA A 146 1.23 -8.88 13.71
C ALA A 146 1.91 -7.96 14.76
N ALA A 147 2.92 -7.16 14.39
CA ALA A 147 3.65 -6.29 15.31
C ALA A 147 3.01 -4.90 15.51
N GLY A 148 1.71 -4.76 15.19
CA GLY A 148 1.03 -3.47 15.24
C GLY A 148 1.57 -2.42 14.25
N MET A 149 2.34 -2.83 13.22
CA MET A 149 2.94 -1.96 12.20
C MET A 149 2.15 -1.89 10.88
N SER A 150 0.83 -2.16 10.94
CA SER A 150 -0.09 -2.03 9.79
C SER A 150 0.24 -2.90 8.59
N SER A 151 0.66 -4.15 8.81
CA SER A 151 0.88 -5.06 7.69
C SER A 151 -0.38 -5.29 6.84
N SER A 152 -1.58 -5.17 7.43
CA SER A 152 -2.88 -5.23 6.74
C SER A 152 -3.10 -4.03 5.81
N SER A 153 -3.06 -2.81 6.36
CA SER A 153 -3.27 -1.59 5.59
C SER A 153 -2.17 -1.38 4.56
N ALA A 154 -0.93 -1.81 4.82
CA ALA A 154 0.14 -1.82 3.82
C ALA A 154 -0.20 -2.71 2.61
N LEU A 155 -0.87 -3.85 2.80
CA LEU A 155 -1.35 -4.68 1.68
C LEU A 155 -2.49 -3.97 0.93
N ILE A 156 -3.47 -3.38 1.63
CA ILE A 156 -4.54 -2.59 1.00
C ILE A 156 -3.96 -1.46 0.14
N VAL A 157 -3.02 -0.69 0.69
CA VAL A 157 -2.33 0.39 -0.02
C VAL A 157 -1.55 -0.16 -1.22
N ALA A 158 -0.77 -1.23 -1.05
CA ALA A 158 0.02 -1.82 -2.11
C ALA A 158 -0.84 -2.24 -3.30
N PHE A 159 -1.83 -3.11 -3.07
CA PHE A 159 -2.65 -3.65 -4.15
C PHE A 159 -3.55 -2.58 -4.78
N SER A 160 -4.06 -1.63 -4.00
CA SER A 160 -4.83 -0.52 -4.55
C SER A 160 -3.98 0.37 -5.45
N MET A 161 -2.77 0.76 -5.00
CA MET A 161 -1.87 1.59 -5.79
C MET A 161 -1.43 0.91 -7.10
N ILE A 162 -1.12 -0.39 -7.03
CA ILE A 162 -0.78 -1.18 -8.21
C ILE A 162 -1.93 -1.15 -9.22
N LEU A 163 -3.17 -1.45 -8.79
CA LEU A 163 -4.31 -1.52 -9.69
C LEU A 163 -4.72 -0.13 -10.21
N ILE A 164 -4.64 0.91 -9.38
CA ILE A 164 -4.88 2.31 -9.77
C ILE A 164 -3.93 2.73 -10.89
N GLU A 165 -2.64 2.43 -10.76
CA GLU A 165 -1.63 2.82 -11.76
C GLU A 165 -1.74 1.98 -13.03
N LEU A 166 -1.85 0.64 -12.91
CA LEU A 166 -1.91 -0.25 -14.08
C LEU A 166 -3.19 -0.10 -14.91
N ASN A 167 -4.28 0.38 -14.31
CA ASN A 167 -5.55 0.64 -14.99
C ASN A 167 -5.80 2.13 -15.27
N HIS A 168 -4.81 3.00 -15.04
CA HIS A 168 -4.92 4.43 -15.31
C HIS A 168 -6.11 5.10 -14.60
N LEU A 169 -6.47 4.63 -13.40
CA LEU A 169 -7.69 5.10 -12.72
C LEU A 169 -7.62 6.59 -12.34
N ARG A 170 -6.44 7.18 -12.25
CA ARG A 170 -6.27 8.64 -12.05
C ARG A 170 -6.82 9.49 -13.21
N GLU A 171 -7.07 8.88 -14.36
CA GLU A 171 -7.70 9.50 -15.54
C GLU A 171 -9.22 9.26 -15.58
N ASN A 172 -9.76 8.40 -14.71
CA ASN A 172 -11.18 8.13 -14.61
C ASN A 172 -11.92 9.35 -14.01
N PRO A 173 -12.99 9.87 -14.65
CA PRO A 173 -13.71 11.04 -14.14
C PRO A 173 -14.27 10.87 -12.72
N VAL A 174 -14.81 9.69 -12.41
CA VAL A 174 -15.35 9.37 -11.07
C VAL A 174 -14.23 9.36 -10.03
N TYR A 175 -13.05 8.84 -10.40
CA TYR A 175 -11.89 8.90 -9.52
C TYR A 175 -11.47 10.35 -9.26
N GLN A 176 -11.35 11.18 -10.30
CA GLN A 176 -10.91 12.58 -10.18
C GLN A 176 -11.90 13.45 -9.38
N GLU A 177 -13.19 13.12 -9.43
CA GLU A 177 -14.22 13.80 -8.65
C GLU A 177 -14.01 13.61 -7.14
N HIS A 178 -13.67 12.39 -6.71
CA HIS A 178 -13.62 12.01 -5.31
C HIS A 178 -12.21 11.97 -4.70
N ILE A 179 -11.18 11.62 -5.48
CA ILE A 179 -9.81 11.36 -5.01
C ILE A 179 -8.84 12.31 -5.73
N LYS A 180 -8.42 13.36 -5.03
CA LYS A 180 -7.72 14.53 -5.61
C LYS A 180 -6.25 14.59 -5.25
N ASP A 181 -5.88 14.02 -4.12
CA ASP A 181 -4.58 14.10 -3.49
C ASP A 181 -4.30 12.84 -2.66
N SER A 182 -3.12 12.79 -2.01
CA SER A 182 -2.72 11.64 -1.21
C SER A 182 -3.59 11.46 0.04
N GLU A 183 -4.06 12.55 0.64
CA GLU A 183 -4.92 12.56 1.81
C GLU A 183 -6.31 11.98 1.51
N SER A 184 -6.96 12.43 0.42
CA SER A 184 -8.23 11.87 -0.04
C SER A 184 -8.08 10.41 -0.50
N LEU A 185 -6.95 10.05 -1.11
CA LEU A 185 -6.65 8.65 -1.40
C LEU A 185 -6.53 7.82 -0.11
N ALA A 186 -5.81 8.31 0.90
CA ALA A 186 -5.67 7.62 2.18
C ALA A 186 -7.03 7.43 2.89
N GLY A 187 -7.87 8.48 2.86
CA GLY A 187 -9.25 8.38 3.34
C GLY A 187 -10.04 7.31 2.60
N TYR A 188 -10.00 7.33 1.26
CA TYR A 188 -10.65 6.32 0.42
C TYR A 188 -10.16 4.91 0.74
N LEU A 189 -8.84 4.68 0.84
CA LEU A 189 -8.31 3.35 1.15
C LEU A 189 -8.65 2.89 2.57
N GLY A 190 -8.77 3.80 3.54
CA GLY A 190 -9.37 3.49 4.84
C GLY A 190 -10.78 2.93 4.70
N THR A 191 -11.58 3.51 3.81
CA THR A 191 -12.93 2.99 3.52
C THR A 191 -12.94 1.68 2.72
N VAL A 192 -11.93 1.43 1.89
CA VAL A 192 -11.74 0.13 1.23
C VAL A 192 -11.52 -0.96 2.28
N GLU A 193 -10.72 -0.68 3.31
CA GLU A 193 -10.47 -1.64 4.38
C GLU A 193 -11.69 -1.80 5.31
N ASN A 194 -12.33 -0.70 5.72
CA ASN A 194 -13.41 -0.75 6.72
C ASN A 194 -14.84 -0.90 6.16
N GLY A 195 -15.01 -0.85 4.83
CA GLY A 195 -16.29 -1.01 4.14
C GLY A 195 -17.18 0.23 4.05
N GLN A 196 -16.78 1.37 4.63
CA GLN A 196 -17.62 2.57 4.61
C GLN A 196 -17.71 3.22 3.22
N THR A 197 -18.69 4.11 3.05
CA THR A 197 -18.81 4.98 1.88
C THR A 197 -17.79 6.11 1.94
N PHE A 198 -17.17 6.45 0.81
CA PHE A 198 -16.26 7.61 0.69
C PHE A 198 -16.81 8.64 -0.29
N GLY A 199 -17.36 9.74 0.22
CA GLY A 199 -18.02 10.73 -0.63
C GLY A 199 -19.18 10.10 -1.40
N GLY A 200 -19.10 10.10 -2.74
CA GLY A 200 -20.07 9.44 -3.62
C GLY A 200 -19.75 7.98 -3.95
N LEU A 201 -18.62 7.44 -3.46
CA LEU A 201 -18.21 6.06 -3.71
C LEU A 201 -18.83 5.13 -2.66
N GLU A 202 -19.97 4.53 -3.01
CA GLU A 202 -20.76 3.64 -2.15
C GLU A 202 -19.92 2.52 -1.54
N GLY A 203 -20.06 2.27 -0.22
CA GLY A 203 -19.45 1.25 0.66
C GLY A 203 -19.72 -0.23 0.31
N ASP A 204 -19.04 -1.15 0.99
CA ASP A 204 -19.32 -2.59 0.98
C ASP A 204 -18.89 -3.27 2.30
N ALA A 205 -18.56 -4.57 2.30
CA ALA A 205 -18.15 -5.30 3.50
C ALA A 205 -16.71 -5.00 3.99
N GLY A 206 -15.86 -4.37 3.18
CA GLY A 206 -14.44 -4.17 3.49
C GLY A 206 -13.70 -5.50 3.72
N VAL A 207 -12.79 -5.51 4.69
CA VAL A 207 -12.09 -6.73 5.17
C VAL A 207 -12.70 -7.32 6.45
N GLY A 208 -13.75 -6.70 6.99
CA GLY A 208 -14.41 -7.10 8.24
C GLY A 208 -13.91 -6.41 9.53
N THR A 209 -13.03 -5.41 9.41
CA THR A 209 -12.54 -4.61 10.55
C THR A 209 -13.02 -3.17 10.48
N PHE A 210 -13.56 -2.65 11.58
CA PHE A 210 -14.02 -1.25 11.67
C PHE A 210 -12.91 -0.36 12.26
N GLY A 211 -12.00 0.10 11.39
CA GLY A 211 -10.94 1.05 11.72
C GLY A 211 -11.11 2.40 11.01
N GLY A 212 -10.20 3.35 11.28
CA GLY A 212 -10.14 4.61 10.54
C GLY A 212 -9.17 4.56 9.36
N SER A 213 -8.48 5.67 9.09
CA SER A 213 -7.57 5.84 7.94
C SER A 213 -6.16 6.27 8.34
N GLU A 214 -5.82 6.18 9.63
CA GLU A 214 -4.51 6.59 10.13
C GLU A 214 -3.36 5.86 9.44
N ASP A 215 -3.43 4.53 9.40
CA ASP A 215 -2.40 3.68 8.81
C ASP A 215 -2.17 4.04 7.34
N HIS A 216 -3.24 4.13 6.57
CA HIS A 216 -3.22 4.52 5.16
C HIS A 216 -2.60 5.91 4.95
N THR A 217 -2.97 6.86 5.83
CA THR A 217 -2.48 8.24 5.78
C THR A 217 -0.99 8.29 6.04
N ALA A 218 -0.51 7.57 7.06
CA ALA A 218 0.90 7.49 7.37
C ALA A 218 1.70 6.88 6.21
N ILE A 219 1.20 5.80 5.60
CA ILE A 219 1.88 5.09 4.50
C ILE A 219 1.97 5.96 3.23
N LEU A 220 0.88 6.66 2.89
CA LEU A 220 0.80 7.43 1.64
C LEU A 220 1.37 8.84 1.72
N CYS A 221 1.34 9.47 2.90
CA CYS A 221 1.61 10.90 3.05
C CYS A 221 2.90 11.22 3.83
N ALA A 222 3.60 10.21 4.34
CA ALA A 222 4.85 10.41 5.07
C ALA A 222 5.99 10.95 4.19
N GLU A 223 6.91 11.64 4.85
CA GLU A 223 8.09 12.24 4.24
C GLU A 223 9.33 11.90 5.09
N PRO A 224 10.48 11.56 4.48
CA PRO A 224 11.68 11.19 5.23
C PRO A 224 12.10 12.27 6.23
N GLY A 225 12.37 11.86 7.48
CA GLY A 225 12.83 12.75 8.56
C GLY A 225 11.74 13.60 9.22
N LEU A 226 10.47 13.41 8.84
CA LEU A 226 9.36 14.23 9.31
C LEU A 226 8.29 13.38 10.01
N LEU A 227 7.75 13.91 11.11
CA LEU A 227 6.50 13.45 11.72
C LEU A 227 5.37 14.35 11.22
N LYS A 228 4.21 13.77 10.89
CA LYS A 228 3.08 14.52 10.36
C LYS A 228 1.86 14.33 11.25
N GLN A 229 1.24 15.44 11.64
CA GLN A 229 -0.01 15.44 12.39
C GLN A 229 -1.18 15.58 11.43
N TYR A 230 -2.15 14.71 11.61
CA TYR A 230 -3.40 14.70 10.88
C TYR A 230 -4.59 14.73 11.85
N ARG A 231 -5.69 15.29 11.38
CA ARG A 231 -7.03 15.05 11.91
C ARG A 231 -7.78 14.13 10.96
N PHE A 232 -8.67 13.29 11.47
CA PHE A 232 -9.39 12.30 10.68
C PHE A 232 -10.89 12.61 10.55
N CYS A 233 -11.57 11.81 9.70
CA CYS A 233 -12.99 11.93 9.37
C CYS A 233 -13.43 13.36 9.02
N PRO A 234 -12.90 13.99 7.94
CA PRO A 234 -11.98 13.43 6.94
C PRO A 234 -10.49 13.63 7.27
N VAL A 235 -9.61 12.99 6.49
CA VAL A 235 -8.15 13.17 6.58
C VAL A 235 -7.79 14.62 6.25
N VAL A 236 -7.22 15.34 7.21
CA VAL A 236 -6.79 16.72 7.08
C VAL A 236 -5.40 16.87 7.68
N PHE A 237 -4.44 17.27 6.85
CA PHE A 237 -3.11 17.65 7.31
C PHE A 237 -3.19 18.89 8.20
N GLU A 238 -2.56 18.85 9.38
CA GLU A 238 -2.53 19.99 10.30
C GLU A 238 -1.13 20.59 10.45
N LYS A 239 -0.10 19.76 10.60
CA LYS A 239 1.29 20.25 10.76
C LYS A 239 2.34 19.17 10.50
N THR A 240 3.54 19.63 10.23
CA THR A 240 4.76 18.83 10.16
C THR A 240 5.66 19.16 11.34
N ILE A 241 6.34 18.15 11.89
CA ILE A 241 7.33 18.27 12.95
C ILE A 241 8.60 17.57 12.47
N ALA A 242 9.73 18.27 12.47
CA ALA A 242 11.02 17.64 12.16
C ALA A 242 11.36 16.62 13.25
N PHE A 243 11.79 15.43 12.85
CA PHE A 243 12.31 14.46 13.80
C PHE A 243 13.72 14.90 14.24
N PRO A 244 14.03 14.93 15.56
CA PRO A 244 15.35 15.36 16.02
C PRO A 244 16.47 14.42 15.56
N ASP A 245 17.57 14.99 15.05
CA ASP A 245 18.72 14.23 14.53
C ASP A 245 19.49 13.46 15.62
N ASP A 246 19.30 13.81 16.89
CA ASP A 246 19.91 13.19 18.06
C ASP A 246 19.05 12.08 18.70
N LEU A 247 17.88 11.80 18.13
CA LEU A 247 16.96 10.75 18.60
C LEU A 247 16.81 9.62 17.59
N VAL A 248 16.35 8.47 18.07
CA VAL A 248 16.00 7.31 17.25
C VAL A 248 14.77 6.62 17.83
N PHE A 249 13.87 6.14 16.97
CA PHE A 249 12.80 5.24 17.41
C PHE A 249 13.34 3.84 17.63
N ILE A 250 13.01 3.24 18.78
CA ILE A 250 13.23 1.82 19.05
C ILE A 250 11.87 1.14 19.05
N ILE A 251 11.64 0.25 18.09
CA ILE A 251 10.42 -0.57 18.02
C ILE A 251 10.73 -1.92 18.66
N ALA A 252 10.04 -2.23 19.76
CA ALA A 252 10.11 -3.52 20.42
C ALA A 252 8.75 -4.22 20.30
N ASN A 253 8.73 -5.44 19.77
CA ASN A 253 7.55 -6.28 19.72
C ASN A 253 7.57 -7.24 20.93
N SER A 254 6.44 -7.37 21.63
CA SER A 254 6.28 -8.17 22.85
C SER A 254 6.05 -9.65 22.57
#